data_AF-D5E486-F1
#
_entry.id   AF-D5E486-F1
#
_cell.length_a   1.000
_cell.length_b   1.000
_cell.length_c   1.000
_cell.angle_alpha   90.00
_cell.angle_beta   90.00
_cell.angle_gamma   90.00
#
_symmetry.space_group_name_H-M   'P 1'
#
loop_
_entity.id
_entity.type
_entity.pdbx_description
1 polymer ?
#
loop_
_entity_poly.entity_id
_entity_poly.type
_entity_poly.pdbx_seq_one_letter_code
_entity_poly.pdbx_strand_id
1 'polypeptide(L)' 'MKIMGISLLMLGCLIAFSLGIDIFQGFDVSQALYNAVSPFRVMEVAELFVLFFLLFLFFAESVYLFIKERKGNQSK' A
#
# COMPACT_ATOMS: atom_id res chain seq x y z
N MET A 1 -3.80 13.51 26.55
CA MET A 1 -2.34 13.21 26.49
C MET A 1 -1.97 11.73 26.58
N LYS A 2 -2.90 10.80 26.90
CA LYS A 2 -2.62 9.33 26.87
C LYS A 2 -2.59 8.74 25.46
N ILE A 3 -3.55 9.13 24.61
CA ILE A 3 -3.70 8.59 23.25
C ILE A 3 -2.48 8.94 22.39
N MET A 4 -2.01 10.19 22.43
CA MET A 4 -0.81 10.63 21.70
C MET A 4 0.44 9.79 22.05
N GLY A 5 0.64 9.45 23.32
CA GLY A 5 1.76 8.61 23.75
C GLY A 5 1.64 7.17 23.26
N ILE A 6 0.43 6.59 23.33
CA ILE A 6 0.15 5.25 22.82
C ILE A 6 0.34 5.21 21.29
N SER A 7 -0.14 6.23 20.57
CA SER A 7 0.05 6.35 19.12
C SER A 7 1.53 6.47 18.75
N LEU A 8 2.31 7.24 19.49
CA LEU A 8 3.75 7.38 19.24
C LEU A 8 4.51 6.07 19.53
N LEU A 9 4.13 5.36 20.59
CA LEU A 9 4.72 4.07 20.94
C LEU A 9 4.37 3.01 19.88
N MET A 10 3.11 2.96 19.45
CA MET A 10 2.67 2.07 18.37
C MET A 10 3.38 2.38 17.05
N LEU A 11 3.53 3.68 16.72
CA LEU A 11 4.29 4.11 15.54
C LEU A 11 5.74 3.60 15.62
N GLY A 12 6.41 3.79 16.75
CA GLY A 12 7.79 3.32 16.96
C GLY A 12 7.91 1.80 16.84
N CYS A 13 7.00 1.05 17.46
CA CYS A 13 6.97 -0.42 17.36
C CYS A 13 6.77 -0.90 15.93
N LEU A 14 5.86 -0.28 15.18
CA LEU A 14 5.59 -0.65 13.79
C LEU A 14 6.77 -0.34 12.87
N ILE A 15 7.42 0.82 13.04
CA ILE A 15 8.62 1.17 12.28
C ILE A 15 9.76 0.19 12.59
N ALA A 16 10.01 -0.09 13.87
CA ALA A 16 11.05 -1.02 14.28
C ALA A 16 10.79 -2.44 13.76
N PHE A 17 9.53 -2.89 13.77
CA PHE A 17 9.15 -4.19 13.25
C PHE A 17 9.33 -4.28 11.73
N SER A 18 8.93 -3.24 10.98
CA SER A 18 9.13 -3.15 9.53
C SER A 18 10.61 -3.20 9.16
N LEU A 19 11.44 -2.38 9.81
CA LEU A 19 12.90 -2.39 9.58
C LEU A 19 13.53 -3.72 9.98
N GLY A 20 13.01 -4.36 11.04
CA GLY A 20 13.44 -5.70 11.45
C GLY A 20 13.22 -6.73 10.34
N ILE A 21 12.04 -6.75 9.70
CA ILE A 21 11.75 -7.65 8.57
C ILE A 21 12.72 -7.42 7.42
N ASP A 22 12.97 -6.16 7.05
CA ASP A 22 13.90 -5.83 5.96
C ASP A 22 15.32 -6.35 6.26
N ILE A 23 15.80 -6.20 7.50
CA ILE A 23 17.10 -6.72 7.92
C ILE A 23 17.11 -8.26 7.89
N PHE A 24 16.04 -8.92 8.33
CA PHE A 24 15.91 -10.38 8.26
C PHE A 24 15.88 -10.92 6.83
N GLN A 25 15.39 -10.12 5.87
CA GLN A 25 15.45 -10.42 4.44
C GLN A 25 16.86 -10.22 3.84
N GLY A 26 17.83 -9.76 4.64
CA GLY A 26 19.22 -9.56 4.22
C GLY A 26 19.50 -8.17 3.63
N PHE A 27 18.57 -7.22 3.76
CA PHE A 27 18.81 -5.84 3.33
C PHE A 27 19.65 -5.08 4.37
N ASP A 28 20.62 -4.30 3.90
CA ASP A 28 21.37 -3.38 4.74
C ASP A 28 20.45 -2.34 5.40
N VAL A 29 20.78 -1.92 6.62
CA VAL A 29 19.96 -0.96 7.39
C VAL A 29 19.73 0.36 6.63
N SER A 30 20.74 0.83 5.91
CA SER A 30 20.63 2.01 5.05
C SER A 30 19.74 1.78 3.83
N GLN A 31 19.74 0.56 3.29
CA GLN A 31 18.89 0.18 2.17
C GLN A 31 17.44 0.01 2.60
N ALA A 32 17.18 -0.61 3.76
CA ALA A 32 15.86 -0.73 4.37
C ALA A 32 15.21 0.65 4.62
N LEU A 33 15.97 1.59 5.20
CA LEU A 33 15.51 2.97 5.40
C LEU A 33 15.20 3.68 4.07
N TYR A 34 16.06 3.50 3.07
CA TYR A 34 15.84 4.07 1.75
C TYR A 34 14.62 3.45 1.04
N ASN A 35 14.40 2.16 1.23
CA ASN A 35 13.26 1.43 0.68
C ASN A 35 11.95 1.89 1.31
N ALA A 36 11.93 2.05 2.64
CA ALA A 36 10.77 2.54 3.38
C ALA A 36 10.36 3.98 3.00
N VAL A 37 11.32 4.84 2.65
CA VAL A 37 11.06 6.25 2.27
C VAL A 37 10.81 6.41 0.78
N SER A 38 11.32 5.50 -0.07
CA SER A 38 11.16 5.56 -1.52
C SER A 38 10.57 4.28 -2.12
N PRO A 39 9.37 3.85 -1.65
CA PRO A 39 8.77 2.58 -2.02
C PRO A 39 8.60 2.44 -3.54
N PHE A 40 8.09 3.46 -4.23
CA PHE A 40 7.88 3.41 -5.69
C PHE A 40 9.15 3.44 -6.53
N ARG A 41 10.28 3.90 -5.98
CA ARG A 41 11.55 4.01 -6.73
C ARG A 41 12.34 2.70 -6.68
N VAL A 42 12.12 1.90 -5.65
CA VAL A 42 12.87 0.66 -5.39
C VAL A 42 12.03 -0.58 -5.67
N MET A 43 10.72 -0.42 -5.88
CA MET A 43 9.79 -1.49 -6.24
C MET A 43 10.23 -2.23 -7.51
N GLU A 44 10.33 -3.56 -7.43
CA GLU A 44 10.68 -4.37 -8.60
C GLU A 44 9.63 -4.25 -9.70
N VAL A 45 10.05 -4.48 -10.95
CA VAL A 45 9.17 -4.42 -12.14
C VAL A 45 7.95 -5.35 -11.98
N ALA A 46 8.15 -6.51 -11.37
CA ALA A 46 7.07 -7.46 -11.09
C ALA A 46 6.05 -6.89 -10.09
N GLU A 47 6.51 -6.25 -9.03
CA GLU A 47 5.66 -5.65 -8.02
C GLU A 47 4.85 -4.48 -8.62
N LEU A 48 5.49 -3.60 -9.40
CA LEU A 48 4.81 -2.50 -10.10
C LEU A 48 3.72 -3.04 -11.02
N PHE A 49 4.02 -4.09 -11.78
CA PHE A 49 3.03 -4.74 -12.65
C PHE A 49 1.81 -5.25 -11.87
N VAL A 50 2.03 -5.94 -10.74
CA VAL A 50 0.94 -6.45 -9.90
C VAL A 50 0.12 -5.30 -9.30
N LEU A 51 0.77 -4.23 -8.84
CA LEU A 51 0.08 -3.06 -8.29
C LEU A 51 -0.81 -2.39 -9.33
N PHE A 52 -0.29 -2.14 -10.54
CA PHE A 52 -1.07 -1.56 -11.62
C PHE A 52 -2.22 -2.48 -12.07
N PHE A 53 -1.98 -3.79 -12.11
CA PHE A 53 -3.02 -4.76 -12.45
C PHE A 53 -4.16 -4.77 -11.42
N LEU A 54 -3.85 -4.75 -10.12
CA LEU A 54 -4.85 -4.67 -9.06
C LEU A 54 -5.64 -3.36 -9.10
N LEU A 55 -4.94 -2.22 -9.27
CA LEU A 55 -5.59 -0.92 -9.45
C LEU A 55 -6.52 -0.92 -10.67
N PHE A 56 -6.09 -1.51 -11.78
CA PHE A 56 -6.90 -1.63 -12.97
C PHE A 56 -8.16 -2.47 -12.73
N LEU A 57 -8.06 -3.61 -12.05
CA LEU A 57 -9.21 -4.43 -11.68
C LEU A 57 -10.20 -3.69 -10.79
N PHE A 58 -9.69 -2.95 -9.80
CA PHE A 58 -10.53 -2.15 -8.90
C PHE A 58 -11.27 -1.04 -9.68
N PHE A 59 -10.58 -0.35 -10.58
CA PHE A 59 -11.21 0.64 -11.45
C PHE A 59 -12.22 0.00 -12.41
N ALA A 60 -11.90 -1.14 -13.01
CA ALA A 60 -12.80 -1.86 -13.90
C ALA A 60 -14.08 -2.28 -13.19
N GLU A 61 -13.97 -2.78 -11.95
CA GLU A 61 -15.12 -3.11 -11.11
C GLU A 61 -15.96 -1.86 -10.79
N SER A 62 -15.31 -0.77 -10.36
CA SER A 62 -15.99 0.49 -10.05
C SER A 62 -16.73 1.07 -11.27
N VAL A 63 -16.09 1.05 -12.46
CA VAL A 63 -16.70 1.49 -13.71
C VAL A 63 -17.85 0.55 -14.13
N TYR A 64 -17.68 -0.76 -13.98
CA TYR A 64 -18.74 -1.73 -14.29
C TYR A 64 -19.98 -1.51 -13.41
N LEU A 65 -19.79 -1.32 -12.10
CA LEU A 65 -20.87 -1.00 -11.17
C LEU A 65 -21.53 0.33 -11.55
N PHE A 66 -20.74 1.36 -11.84
CA PHE A 66 -21.26 2.67 -12.26
C PHE A 66 -22.10 2.60 -13.55
N ILE A 67 -21.62 1.86 -14.57
CA ILE A 67 -22.37 1.65 -15.82
C ILE A 67 -23.64 0.83 -15.56
N LYS A 68 -23.58 -0.20 -14.71
CA LYS A 68 -24.74 -1.02 -14.33
C LYS A 68 -25.81 -0.18 -13.63
N GLU A 69 -25.43 0.68 -12.69
CA GLU A 69 -26.35 1.61 -12.02
C GLU A 69 -26.98 2.61 -13.01
N ARG A 70 -26.19 3.14 -13.95
CA ARG A 70 -26.70 4.05 -15.00
C ARG A 70 -27.68 3.37 -15.96
N LYS A 71 -27.49 2.09 -16.26
CA LYS A 71 -28.38 1.31 -17.14
C LYS A 71 -29.70 0.94 -16.45
N GLY A 72 -29.71 0.77 -15.12
CA GLY A 72 -30.93 0.55 -14.34
C GLY A 72 -31.84 1.79 -14.24
N ASN A 73 -31.27 2.99 -14.22
CA ASN A 73 -32.03 4.25 -14.15
C ASN A 73 -32.59 4.75 -15.50
N GLN A 74 -32.19 4.16 -16.62
CA GLN A 74 -32.72 4.49 -17.96
C GLN A 74 -33.91 3.60 -18.37
N SER A 75 -34.27 2.60 -17.57
CA SER A 75 -35.36 1.65 -17.84
C SER A 75 -36.59 1.84 -16.94
N LYS A 76 -36.69 2.97 -16.22
CA LYS A 76 -37.87 3.37 -15.43
C LYS A 76 -38.45 4.68 -15.96
#